data_AF-A0A5N0EHM2-F1
#
_entry.id   AF-A0A5N0EHM2-F1
#
_cell.length_a   1.000
_cell.length_b   1.000
_cell.length_c   1.000
_cell.angle_alpha   90.00
_cell.angle_beta   90.00
_cell.angle_gamma   90.00
#
_symmetry.space_group_name_H-M   'P 1'
#
loop_
_entity.id
_entity.type
_entity.pdbx_description
1 polymer ?
#
loop_
_entity_poly.entity_id
_entity_poly.type
_entity_poly.pdbx_seq_one_letter_code
_entity_poly.pdbx_strand_id
1 'polypeptide(L)'
;MSNPNGDTTVVGVNNSPAPGGNGGWFESAEGEGVRGWSKNPNHGGVVGVNTGGGNGGYFESADGEAVRGISKNPNHGAVVGTNIGGGNAVYGLSDNANSIVGESQGAGAGVVGLNNSSPGGNGGWFESAGGEGVRGWSKNPNHGGVVGVNSGGGDAGYFDGHVNVTGNLTVRGDIFLTGADYAEALTTTDPAVEPGVVVVVGEDGEIHPCDREYDTAVAGIVSGAGGVRPAIVLDRHDNSAHVALMGKVWCAADADAAPIRPGDLLTTSATTGHCRRVTEPERAFGAVIGKALTPLTGGRGFVRVLVSTR
;
A
#
# COMPACT_ATOMS: atom_id res chain seq x y z
N MET A 1 62.22 33.03 12.13
CA MET A 1 62.46 33.99 13.22
C MET A 1 61.55 33.61 14.38
N SER A 2 62.09 33.42 15.58
CA SER A 2 61.33 33.06 16.78
C SER A 2 60.68 34.31 17.40
N ASN A 3 59.37 34.23 17.64
CA ASN A 3 58.58 35.23 18.34
C ASN A 3 58.72 35.02 19.87
N PRO A 4 59.13 36.02 20.67
CA PRO A 4 59.34 35.87 22.10
C PRO A 4 58.06 35.68 22.95
N ASN A 5 56.86 35.72 22.35
CA ASN A 5 55.58 35.50 23.05
C ASN A 5 55.05 34.05 23.00
N GLY A 6 55.85 33.07 22.59
CA GLY A 6 55.47 31.64 22.61
C GLY A 6 54.50 31.20 21.49
N ASP A 7 53.89 32.14 20.77
CA ASP A 7 53.07 31.85 19.58
C ASP A 7 53.93 31.88 18.31
N THR A 8 54.41 30.72 17.87
CA THR A 8 54.87 30.53 16.49
C THR A 8 53.66 30.41 15.58
N THR A 9 53.24 31.52 14.98
CA THR A 9 52.18 31.53 13.96
C THR A 9 52.75 31.85 12.57
N VAL A 10 52.26 31.14 11.56
CA VAL A 10 52.36 31.54 10.15
C VAL A 10 50.98 32.04 9.77
N VAL A 11 50.84 33.32 9.46
CA VAL A 11 49.58 33.93 9.04
C VAL A 11 49.68 34.30 7.56
N GLY A 12 48.87 33.65 6.70
CA GLY A 12 48.70 34.03 5.30
C GLY A 12 47.44 34.88 5.14
N VAL A 13 47.57 36.15 4.74
CA VAL A 13 46.45 37.03 4.41
C VAL A 13 46.60 37.50 2.97
N ASN A 14 45.55 37.32 2.14
CA ASN A 14 45.49 37.89 0.81
C ASN A 14 44.34 38.91 0.73
N ASN A 15 44.69 40.19 0.64
CA ASN A 15 43.74 41.32 0.55
C ASN A 15 43.62 41.87 -0.88
N SER A 16 43.99 41.10 -1.91
CA SER A 16 43.94 41.58 -3.29
C SER A 16 42.51 41.94 -3.70
N PRO A 17 42.26 43.16 -4.21
CA PRO A 17 40.94 43.56 -4.73
C PRO A 17 40.64 42.98 -6.11
N ALA A 18 41.60 42.27 -6.73
CA ALA A 18 41.42 41.61 -8.02
C ALA A 18 40.87 40.17 -7.84
N PRO A 19 39.96 39.69 -8.69
CA PRO A 19 39.45 38.32 -8.60
C PRO A 19 40.59 37.28 -8.76
N GLY A 20 40.73 36.33 -7.82
CA GLY A 20 41.52 35.10 -8.03
C GLY A 20 42.79 34.89 -7.21
N GLY A 21 42.95 35.53 -6.04
CA GLY A 21 44.12 35.30 -5.17
C GLY A 21 43.89 34.27 -4.05
N ASN A 22 44.83 33.32 -3.85
CA ASN A 22 44.82 32.39 -2.72
C ASN A 22 45.53 32.98 -1.49
N GLY A 23 45.04 32.68 -0.28
CA GLY A 23 45.71 33.04 1.00
C GLY A 23 46.86 32.10 1.40
N GLY A 24 46.89 30.89 0.82
CA GLY A 24 47.93 29.86 0.99
C GLY A 24 47.63 28.63 0.11
N TRP A 25 48.67 27.88 -0.27
CA TRP A 25 48.57 26.64 -1.06
C TRP A 25 49.51 25.59 -0.45
N PHE A 26 48.99 24.38 -0.19
CA PHE A 26 49.74 23.29 0.44
C PHE A 26 49.53 22.00 -0.36
N GLU A 27 50.62 21.35 -0.75
CA GLU A 27 50.62 20.12 -1.54
C GLU A 27 51.71 19.17 -1.02
N SER A 28 51.44 17.87 -1.06
CA SER A 28 52.36 16.83 -0.62
C SER A 28 52.15 15.56 -1.45
N ALA A 29 53.24 14.96 -1.91
CA ALA A 29 53.20 13.77 -2.76
C ALA A 29 53.14 12.45 -1.96
N GLU A 30 53.73 12.40 -0.77
CA GLU A 30 53.88 11.16 0.02
C GLU A 30 53.19 11.21 1.39
N GLY A 31 52.67 12.38 1.79
CA GLY A 31 52.03 12.60 3.08
C GLY A 31 50.87 13.58 3.03
N GLU A 32 50.38 14.01 4.19
CA GLU A 32 49.26 14.95 4.28
C GLU A 32 49.66 16.37 3.82
N GLY A 33 48.83 17.00 2.99
CA GLY A 33 49.00 18.41 2.66
C GLY A 33 48.78 19.34 3.87
N VAL A 34 47.75 19.06 4.69
CA VAL A 34 47.42 19.82 5.90
C VAL A 34 47.00 18.86 7.03
N ARG A 35 47.64 18.98 8.19
CA ARG A 35 47.28 18.28 9.44
C ARG A 35 46.99 19.30 10.55
N GLY A 36 45.77 19.32 11.08
CA GLY A 36 45.41 20.17 12.23
C GLY A 36 45.06 19.36 13.47
N TRP A 37 45.58 19.76 14.63
CA TRP A 37 45.27 19.15 15.92
C TRP A 37 45.02 20.25 16.97
N SER A 38 43.86 20.22 17.63
CA SER A 38 43.55 21.08 18.78
C SER A 38 43.44 20.23 20.05
N LYS A 39 44.03 20.69 21.15
CA LYS A 39 43.82 20.12 22.49
C LYS A 39 42.80 20.91 23.31
N ASN A 40 42.25 21.99 22.76
CA ASN A 40 41.26 22.82 23.43
C ASN A 40 39.86 22.27 23.15
N PRO A 41 39.04 21.98 24.17
CA PRO A 41 37.69 21.42 23.99
C PRO A 41 36.72 22.36 23.24
N ASN A 42 37.02 23.66 23.16
CA ASN A 42 36.14 24.67 22.58
C ASN A 42 36.54 25.09 21.15
N HIS A 43 37.59 24.52 20.58
CA HIS A 43 38.11 24.90 19.26
C HIS A 43 38.42 23.69 18.38
N GLY A 44 38.11 23.79 17.09
CA GLY A 44 38.45 22.76 16.09
C GLY A 44 39.95 22.72 15.76
N GLY A 45 40.44 21.54 15.35
CA GLY A 45 41.80 21.39 14.83
C GLY A 45 42.01 22.05 13.47
N VAL A 46 40.97 22.04 12.63
CA VAL A 46 40.88 22.75 11.34
C VAL A 46 39.47 23.33 11.24
N VAL A 47 39.34 24.61 10.84
CA VAL A 47 38.06 25.30 10.69
C VAL A 47 38.07 26.08 9.38
N GLY A 48 37.08 25.81 8.51
CA GLY A 48 36.84 26.54 7.27
C GLY A 48 35.52 27.31 7.35
N VAL A 49 35.52 28.58 6.94
CA VAL A 49 34.33 29.45 6.93
C VAL A 49 34.30 30.23 5.61
N ASN A 50 33.14 30.23 4.93
CA ASN A 50 32.89 31.06 3.75
C ASN A 50 31.64 31.90 3.98
N THR A 51 31.76 33.22 3.87
CA THR A 51 30.66 34.19 4.01
C THR A 51 30.25 34.83 2.68
N GLY A 52 30.99 34.55 1.59
CA GLY A 52 30.76 35.10 0.26
C GLY A 52 29.85 34.24 -0.63
N GLY A 53 29.23 33.19 -0.07
CA GLY A 53 28.30 32.31 -0.79
C GLY A 53 28.95 31.14 -1.54
N GLY A 54 30.27 31.01 -1.51
CA GLY A 54 30.96 29.82 -2.02
C GLY A 54 31.00 28.68 -0.99
N ASN A 55 31.59 27.55 -1.37
CA ASN A 55 31.76 26.41 -0.47
C ASN A 55 32.66 26.78 0.74
N GLY A 56 32.28 26.34 1.94
CA GLY A 56 33.13 26.43 3.14
C GLY A 56 34.28 25.41 3.14
N GLY A 57 34.12 24.32 2.38
CA GLY A 57 35.13 23.29 2.11
C GLY A 57 34.69 22.42 0.93
N TYR A 58 35.64 21.83 0.22
CA TYR A 58 35.42 20.90 -0.90
C TYR A 58 36.39 19.73 -0.73
N PHE A 59 35.85 18.51 -0.67
CA PHE A 59 36.61 17.30 -0.42
C PHE A 59 36.30 16.27 -1.50
N GLU A 60 37.32 15.79 -2.17
CA GLU A 60 37.22 14.81 -3.26
C GLU A 60 38.31 13.75 -3.05
N SER A 61 37.96 12.50 -3.32
CA SER A 61 38.89 11.37 -3.25
C SER A 61 38.57 10.42 -4.38
N ALA A 62 39.59 9.96 -5.11
CA ALA A 62 39.41 9.06 -6.24
C ALA A 62 39.10 7.63 -5.80
N ASP A 63 39.79 7.16 -4.75
CA ASP A 63 39.77 5.75 -4.33
C ASP A 63 39.23 5.54 -2.91
N GLY A 64 39.17 6.61 -2.10
CA GLY A 64 38.87 6.52 -0.67
C GLY A 64 37.67 7.35 -0.24
N GLU A 65 37.49 7.44 1.08
CA GLU A 65 36.46 8.28 1.68
C GLU A 65 36.87 9.76 1.54
N ALA A 66 36.04 10.58 0.91
CA ALA A 66 36.29 12.03 0.86
C ALA A 66 36.19 12.67 2.26
N VAL A 67 35.24 12.19 3.08
CA VAL A 67 35.05 12.62 4.47
C VAL A 67 34.78 11.41 5.36
N ARG A 68 35.58 11.25 6.42
CA ARG A 68 35.38 10.25 7.45
C ARG A 68 35.30 10.90 8.83
N GLY A 69 34.13 10.82 9.46
CA GLY A 69 33.92 11.29 10.83
C GLY A 69 33.95 10.15 11.84
N ILE A 70 34.65 10.33 12.96
CA ILE A 70 34.60 9.43 14.11
C ILE A 70 34.38 10.26 15.38
N SER A 71 33.25 10.04 16.06
CA SER A 71 32.98 10.60 17.38
C SER A 71 32.93 9.49 18.42
N LYS A 72 33.50 9.73 19.60
CA LYS A 72 33.43 8.83 20.76
C LYS A 72 32.46 9.32 21.83
N ASN A 73 31.84 10.50 21.62
CA ASN A 73 30.88 11.06 22.54
C ASN A 73 29.46 10.61 22.13
N PRO A 74 28.70 9.93 23.01
CA PRO A 74 27.37 9.42 22.68
C PRO A 74 26.33 10.51 22.38
N ASN A 75 26.60 11.77 22.76
CA ASN A 75 25.66 12.87 22.61
C ASN A 75 25.91 13.74 21.36
N HIS A 76 26.88 13.36 20.51
CA HIS A 76 27.26 14.14 19.33
C HIS A 76 27.39 13.26 18.09
N GLY A 77 26.90 13.76 16.94
CA GLY A 77 27.12 13.13 15.65
C GLY A 77 28.59 13.23 15.21
N ALA A 78 29.08 12.19 14.52
CA ALA A 78 30.42 12.19 13.94
C ALA A 78 30.53 13.09 12.70
N VAL A 79 29.43 13.24 11.95
CA VAL A 79 29.25 14.18 10.85
C VAL A 79 27.86 14.79 11.02
N VAL A 80 27.76 16.11 10.94
CA VAL A 80 26.49 16.84 11.14
C VAL A 80 26.31 17.83 9.99
N GLY A 81 25.24 17.66 9.22
CA GLY A 81 24.76 18.63 8.23
C GLY A 81 23.61 19.44 8.81
N THR A 82 23.60 20.75 8.61
CA THR A 82 22.50 21.63 9.07
C THR A 82 22.27 22.70 8.02
N ASN A 83 21.01 22.84 7.58
CA ASN A 83 20.58 23.89 6.68
C ASN A 83 19.42 24.65 7.33
N ILE A 84 19.62 25.95 7.60
CA ILE A 84 18.62 26.84 8.18
C ILE A 84 17.96 27.75 7.15
N GLY A 85 18.42 27.69 5.89
CA GLY A 85 17.88 28.46 4.76
C GLY A 85 16.80 27.74 3.96
N GLY A 86 16.41 26.53 4.39
CA GLY A 86 15.34 25.74 3.76
C GLY A 86 15.79 24.78 2.65
N GLY A 87 17.10 24.66 2.39
CA GLY A 87 17.65 23.66 1.47
C GLY A 87 17.91 22.31 2.14
N ASN A 88 18.35 21.33 1.35
CA ASN A 88 18.79 20.04 1.88
C ASN A 88 20.00 20.24 2.80
N ALA A 89 19.95 19.64 3.99
CA ALA A 89 21.11 19.60 4.89
C ALA A 89 22.14 18.54 4.45
N VAL A 90 21.66 17.45 3.85
CA VAL A 90 22.44 16.36 3.26
C VAL A 90 21.76 15.94 1.97
N TYR A 91 22.53 15.80 0.89
CA TYR A 91 22.07 15.30 -0.40
C TYR A 91 23.03 14.20 -0.85
N GLY A 92 22.51 12.99 -1.03
CA GLY A 92 23.28 11.83 -1.47
C GLY A 92 22.81 11.37 -2.85
N LEU A 93 23.77 11.07 -3.72
CA LEU A 93 23.54 10.50 -5.05
C LEU A 93 24.59 9.41 -5.29
N SER A 94 24.17 8.29 -5.87
CA SER A 94 25.03 7.17 -6.21
C SER A 94 24.43 6.42 -7.39
N ASP A 95 25.26 6.06 -8.37
CA ASP A 95 24.80 5.44 -9.63
C ASP A 95 24.44 3.95 -9.47
N ASN A 96 25.21 3.22 -8.67
CA ASN A 96 25.14 1.74 -8.61
C ASN A 96 25.12 1.18 -7.18
N ALA A 97 24.97 2.03 -6.19
CA ALA A 97 25.02 1.66 -4.78
C ALA A 97 24.06 2.49 -3.92
N ASN A 98 23.98 2.17 -2.63
CA ASN A 98 23.17 2.93 -1.68
C ASN A 98 23.75 4.33 -1.47
N SER A 99 22.91 5.37 -1.64
CA SER A 99 23.33 6.76 -1.36
C SER A 99 23.44 7.03 0.14
N ILE A 100 22.58 6.40 0.96
CA ILE A 100 22.56 6.53 2.42
C ILE A 100 22.33 5.15 3.02
N VAL A 101 23.17 4.75 3.97
CA VAL A 101 23.05 3.50 4.74
C VAL A 101 23.14 3.84 6.22
N GLY A 102 22.13 3.44 7.00
CA GLY A 102 22.15 3.57 8.46
C GLY A 102 22.15 2.20 9.12
N GLU A 103 23.19 1.92 9.90
CA GLU A 103 23.32 0.69 10.68
C GLU A 103 23.43 1.04 12.17
N SER A 104 22.66 0.34 13.01
CA SER A 104 22.75 0.45 14.46
C SER A 104 22.92 -0.95 15.04
N GLN A 105 23.95 -1.12 15.87
CA GLN A 105 24.23 -2.37 16.58
C GLN A 105 23.53 -2.43 17.96
N GLY A 106 22.91 -1.33 18.38
CA GLY A 106 22.18 -1.22 19.65
C GLY A 106 20.66 -1.13 19.44
N ALA A 107 19.94 -0.70 20.48
CA ALA A 107 18.48 -0.57 20.44
C ALA A 107 17.96 0.64 19.63
N GLY A 108 18.85 1.54 19.18
CA GLY A 108 18.46 2.70 18.38
C GLY A 108 18.14 2.32 16.93
N ALA A 109 17.30 3.13 16.27
CA ALA A 109 17.04 2.99 14.84
C ALA A 109 18.28 3.37 14.01
N GLY A 110 18.52 2.66 12.91
CA GLY A 110 19.63 2.98 11.99
C GLY A 110 19.41 4.30 11.22
N VAL A 111 18.16 4.59 10.85
CA VAL A 111 17.74 5.86 10.22
C VAL A 111 16.43 6.32 10.84
N VAL A 112 16.32 7.62 11.11
CA VAL A 112 15.12 8.26 11.66
C VAL A 112 14.76 9.45 10.79
N GLY A 113 13.55 9.45 10.21
CA GLY A 113 12.97 10.58 9.49
C GLY A 113 11.85 11.20 10.31
N LEU A 114 11.94 12.50 10.60
CA LEU A 114 10.96 13.24 11.38
C LEU A 114 10.56 14.51 10.64
N ASN A 115 9.26 14.78 10.59
CA ASN A 115 8.72 16.07 10.17
C ASN A 115 7.81 16.58 11.30
N ASN A 116 8.25 17.65 11.96
CA ASN A 116 7.51 18.28 13.06
C ASN A 116 6.99 19.68 12.66
N SER A 117 6.82 19.95 11.36
CA SER A 117 6.37 21.26 10.89
C SER A 117 4.85 21.43 11.06
N SER A 118 4.41 22.69 11.08
CA SER A 118 3.00 23.08 10.99
C SER A 118 2.87 24.22 9.96
N PRO A 119 2.14 24.05 8.84
CA PRO A 119 1.45 22.83 8.41
C PRO A 119 2.41 21.65 8.16
N GLY A 120 1.89 20.43 8.27
CA GLY A 120 2.69 19.21 8.23
C GLY A 120 3.26 18.91 6.84
N GLY A 121 4.46 18.34 6.80
CA GLY A 121 5.02 17.69 5.62
C GLY A 121 5.27 16.20 5.86
N ASN A 122 5.91 15.54 4.89
CA ASN A 122 6.22 14.11 4.98
C ASN A 122 7.49 13.88 5.83
N GLY A 123 7.47 12.86 6.69
CA GLY A 123 8.66 12.39 7.41
C GLY A 123 9.65 11.61 6.54
N GLY A 124 9.19 11.11 5.39
CA GLY A 124 9.98 10.43 4.36
C GLY A 124 9.19 10.30 3.05
N TRP A 125 9.90 10.14 1.93
CA TRP A 125 9.34 9.92 0.61
C TRP A 125 10.18 8.86 -0.11
N PHE A 126 9.55 7.80 -0.59
CA PHE A 126 10.23 6.66 -1.21
C PHE A 126 9.52 6.26 -2.50
N GLU A 127 10.26 6.19 -3.60
CA GLU A 127 9.76 5.84 -4.93
C GLU A 127 10.77 4.93 -5.61
N SER A 128 10.28 3.95 -6.38
CA SER A 128 11.11 3.04 -7.16
C SER A 128 10.44 2.75 -8.49
N ALA A 129 11.18 2.92 -9.59
CA ALA A 129 10.67 2.69 -10.94
C ALA A 129 10.62 1.21 -11.35
N GLY A 130 11.46 0.37 -10.74
CA GLY A 130 11.60 -1.04 -11.13
C GLY A 130 11.67 -2.03 -9.97
N GLY A 131 11.56 -1.56 -8.73
CA GLY A 131 11.59 -2.40 -7.54
C GLY A 131 10.56 -1.96 -6.51
N GLU A 132 10.76 -2.37 -5.27
CA GLU A 132 9.90 -1.98 -4.16
C GLU A 132 10.25 -0.57 -3.69
N GLY A 133 9.24 0.28 -3.47
CA GLY A 133 9.45 1.58 -2.83
C GLY A 133 9.88 1.45 -1.36
N VAL A 134 9.28 0.51 -0.63
CA VAL A 134 9.59 0.22 0.77
C VAL A 134 9.59 -1.29 1.00
N ARG A 135 10.70 -1.83 1.53
CA ARG A 135 10.83 -3.22 1.98
C ARG A 135 11.10 -3.24 3.48
N GLY A 136 10.21 -3.85 4.27
CA GLY A 136 10.38 -4.01 5.72
C GLY A 136 10.40 -5.47 6.14
N TRP A 137 11.34 -5.84 7.02
CA TRP A 137 11.45 -7.19 7.56
C TRP A 137 11.72 -7.14 9.07
N SER A 138 10.96 -7.91 9.86
CA SER A 138 11.22 -8.15 11.28
C SER A 138 11.48 -9.63 11.49
N LYS A 139 12.50 -9.97 12.27
CA LYS A 139 12.78 -11.34 12.71
C LYS A 139 12.20 -11.65 14.09
N ASN A 140 11.58 -10.66 14.73
CA ASN A 140 10.96 -10.83 16.04
C ASN A 140 9.46 -11.14 15.85
N PRO A 141 8.95 -12.28 16.35
CA PRO A 141 7.56 -12.69 16.15
C PRO A 141 6.53 -11.74 16.79
N ASN A 142 6.96 -10.88 17.71
CA ASN A 142 6.09 -9.95 18.43
C ASN A 142 6.06 -8.53 17.81
N HIS A 143 6.72 -8.32 16.67
CA HIS A 143 6.83 -7.01 16.02
C HIS A 143 6.51 -7.11 14.53
N GLY A 144 5.86 -6.08 13.98
CA GLY A 144 5.60 -5.98 12.54
C GLY A 144 6.85 -5.65 11.74
N GLY A 145 6.98 -6.20 10.53
CA GLY A 145 8.01 -5.78 9.57
C GLY A 145 7.78 -4.37 9.03
N VAL A 146 6.51 -3.98 8.87
CA VAL A 146 6.06 -2.62 8.55
C VAL A 146 4.90 -2.29 9.47
N VAL A 147 4.90 -1.09 10.05
CA VAL A 147 3.86 -0.64 10.99
C VAL A 147 3.37 0.74 10.57
N GLY A 148 2.08 0.86 10.24
CA GLY A 148 1.39 2.12 10.00
C GLY A 148 0.56 2.51 11.23
N VAL A 149 0.65 3.77 11.66
CA VAL A 149 -0.11 4.30 12.80
C VAL A 149 -0.63 5.69 12.46
N ASN A 150 -1.93 5.90 12.64
CA ASN A 150 -2.55 7.22 12.56
C ASN A 150 -3.39 7.45 13.83
N SER A 151 -2.87 8.23 14.76
CA SER A 151 -3.56 8.58 16.02
C SER A 151 -4.47 9.79 15.88
N GLY A 152 -4.48 10.47 14.73
CA GLY A 152 -5.37 11.59 14.43
C GLY A 152 -6.75 11.18 13.92
N GLY A 153 -6.99 9.87 13.71
CA GLY A 153 -8.27 9.32 13.27
C GLY A 153 -8.42 9.12 11.76
N GLY A 154 -7.37 9.39 10.97
CA GLY A 154 -7.33 9.03 9.55
C GLY A 154 -6.86 7.60 9.31
N ASP A 155 -6.69 7.24 8.05
CA ASP A 155 -6.19 5.91 7.67
C ASP A 155 -4.74 5.71 8.13
N ALA A 156 -4.44 4.53 8.67
CA ALA A 156 -3.09 4.11 8.99
C ALA A 156 -2.29 3.66 7.76
N GLY A 157 -2.98 3.34 6.66
CA GLY A 157 -2.41 2.99 5.37
C GLY A 157 -3.46 3.14 4.26
N TYR A 158 -3.01 3.61 3.11
CA TYR A 158 -3.79 3.73 1.88
C TYR A 158 -3.11 2.92 0.79
N PHE A 159 -3.85 2.04 0.12
CA PHE A 159 -3.31 1.13 -0.89
C PHE A 159 -4.12 1.25 -2.17
N ASP A 160 -3.49 1.74 -3.24
CA ASP A 160 -4.03 1.70 -4.60
C ASP A 160 -3.44 0.49 -5.33
N GLY A 161 -4.29 -0.47 -5.69
CA GLY A 161 -3.91 -1.76 -6.26
C GLY A 161 -4.35 -2.96 -5.41
N HIS A 162 -3.69 -4.10 -5.61
CA HIS A 162 -4.03 -5.35 -4.94
C HIS A 162 -3.16 -5.57 -3.70
N VAL A 163 -3.78 -6.08 -2.62
CA VAL A 163 -3.08 -6.48 -1.39
C VAL A 163 -3.16 -8.00 -1.27
N ASN A 164 -2.00 -8.66 -1.25
CA ASN A 164 -1.89 -10.10 -1.02
C ASN A 164 -1.47 -10.37 0.43
N VAL A 165 -2.27 -11.16 1.15
CA VAL A 165 -2.01 -11.54 2.55
C VAL A 165 -1.88 -13.05 2.63
N THR A 166 -0.68 -13.54 2.97
CA THR A 166 -0.39 -14.99 3.08
C THR A 166 -0.73 -15.56 4.46
N GLY A 167 -0.99 -14.70 5.44
CA GLY A 167 -1.46 -15.06 6.77
C GLY A 167 -2.92 -14.63 7.01
N ASN A 168 -3.25 -14.37 8.27
CA ASN A 168 -4.59 -13.95 8.66
C ASN A 168 -4.73 -12.42 8.64
N LEU A 169 -5.87 -11.93 8.15
CA LEU A 169 -6.28 -10.54 8.31
C LEU A 169 -7.21 -10.42 9.54
N THR A 170 -6.78 -9.65 10.54
CA THR A 170 -7.60 -9.36 11.72
C THR A 170 -8.10 -7.92 11.67
N VAL A 171 -9.42 -7.73 11.70
CA VAL A 171 -10.07 -6.42 11.71
C VAL A 171 -10.90 -6.31 12.99
N ARG A 172 -10.67 -5.26 13.79
CA ARG A 172 -11.40 -5.03 15.05
C ARG A 172 -12.67 -4.18 14.89
N GLY A 173 -12.75 -3.41 13.81
CA GLY A 173 -13.94 -2.69 13.40
C GLY A 173 -14.63 -3.39 12.23
N ASP A 174 -15.32 -2.59 11.41
CA ASP A 174 -16.04 -3.09 10.24
C ASP A 174 -15.15 -3.17 8.99
N ILE A 175 -15.53 -4.04 8.06
CA ILE A 175 -14.97 -4.11 6.71
C ILE A 175 -15.96 -3.48 5.75
N PHE A 176 -15.57 -2.37 5.12
CA PHE A 176 -16.37 -1.69 4.11
C PHE A 176 -16.03 -2.21 2.71
N LEU A 177 -16.98 -2.88 2.07
CA LEU A 177 -16.86 -3.41 0.71
C LEU A 177 -17.91 -2.75 -0.19
N THR A 178 -17.54 -2.47 -1.43
CA THR A 178 -18.42 -1.76 -2.39
C THR A 178 -19.34 -2.69 -3.19
N GLY A 179 -19.11 -4.01 -3.14
CA GLY A 179 -19.96 -5.00 -3.80
C GLY A 179 -21.30 -5.23 -3.10
N ALA A 180 -22.22 -5.91 -3.78
CA ALA A 180 -23.63 -6.00 -3.36
C ALA A 180 -24.03 -7.34 -2.71
N ASP A 181 -23.20 -8.36 -2.88
CA ASP A 181 -23.47 -9.74 -2.52
C ASP A 181 -22.22 -10.48 -2.03
N TYR A 182 -22.46 -11.60 -1.37
CA TYR A 182 -21.45 -12.59 -1.02
C TYR A 182 -21.64 -13.79 -1.95
N ALA A 183 -20.60 -14.11 -2.70
CA ALA A 183 -20.63 -15.15 -3.70
C ALA A 183 -19.56 -16.22 -3.43
N GLU A 184 -19.84 -17.42 -3.90
CA GLU A 184 -18.90 -18.53 -3.95
C GLU A 184 -18.67 -18.90 -5.42
N ALA A 185 -17.44 -19.25 -5.77
CA ALA A 185 -17.16 -19.75 -7.11
C ALA A 185 -17.61 -21.22 -7.16
N LEU A 186 -18.53 -21.53 -8.06
CA LEU A 186 -19.01 -22.90 -8.28
C LEU A 186 -18.66 -23.34 -9.69
N THR A 187 -18.16 -24.58 -9.82
CA THR A 187 -17.72 -25.15 -11.09
C THR A 187 -18.85 -25.25 -12.10
N THR A 188 -18.57 -24.81 -13.33
CA THR A 188 -19.45 -25.02 -14.47
C THR A 188 -18.66 -24.91 -15.77
N THR A 189 -19.04 -25.74 -16.73
CA THR A 189 -18.57 -25.65 -18.13
C THR A 189 -19.68 -25.21 -19.09
N ASP A 190 -20.90 -24.98 -18.59
CA ASP A 190 -22.05 -24.59 -19.39
C ASP A 190 -21.99 -23.08 -19.73
N PRO A 191 -21.84 -22.71 -21.02
CA PRO A 191 -21.80 -21.31 -21.43
C PRO A 191 -23.12 -20.57 -21.18
N ALA A 192 -24.23 -21.27 -20.92
CA ALA A 192 -25.51 -20.65 -20.55
C ALA A 192 -25.55 -20.14 -19.09
N VAL A 193 -24.54 -20.44 -18.27
CA VAL A 193 -24.41 -19.93 -16.90
C VAL A 193 -23.85 -18.51 -16.91
N GLU A 194 -24.71 -17.58 -17.33
CA GLU A 194 -24.40 -16.15 -17.42
C GLU A 194 -24.89 -15.36 -16.18
N PRO A 195 -24.37 -14.15 -15.92
CA PRO A 195 -24.85 -13.33 -14.82
C PRO A 195 -26.38 -13.15 -14.81
N GLY A 196 -26.96 -13.37 -13.65
CA GLY A 196 -28.40 -13.29 -13.35
C GLY A 196 -29.19 -14.55 -13.65
N VAL A 197 -28.57 -15.59 -14.18
CA VAL A 197 -29.18 -16.93 -14.33
C VAL A 197 -29.37 -17.57 -12.95
N VAL A 198 -30.53 -18.20 -12.75
CA VAL A 198 -30.78 -19.09 -11.62
C VAL A 198 -30.20 -20.46 -11.95
N VAL A 199 -29.40 -21.00 -11.03
CA VAL A 199 -28.70 -22.27 -11.23
C VAL A 199 -29.05 -23.30 -10.17
N VAL A 200 -28.98 -24.57 -10.56
CA VAL A 200 -29.17 -25.76 -9.74
C VAL A 200 -27.89 -26.59 -9.75
N VAL A 201 -27.66 -27.39 -8.70
CA VAL A 201 -26.59 -28.38 -8.64
C VAL A 201 -27.03 -29.64 -9.39
N GLY A 202 -26.26 -30.04 -10.40
CA GLY A 202 -26.47 -31.26 -11.18
C GLY A 202 -25.96 -32.51 -10.47
N GLU A 203 -26.30 -33.69 -11.01
CA GLU A 203 -25.77 -34.97 -10.52
C GLU A 203 -24.26 -35.13 -10.72
N ASP A 204 -23.69 -34.38 -11.66
CA ASP A 204 -22.25 -34.26 -11.91
C ASP A 204 -21.52 -33.40 -10.86
N GLY A 205 -22.27 -32.69 -9.99
CA GLY A 205 -21.74 -31.77 -9.00
C GLY A 205 -21.39 -30.39 -9.55
N GLU A 206 -21.65 -30.11 -10.83
CA GLU A 206 -21.53 -28.78 -11.43
C GLU A 206 -22.85 -28.02 -11.33
N ILE A 207 -22.80 -26.71 -11.56
CA ILE A 207 -24.01 -25.90 -11.65
C ILE A 207 -24.49 -25.76 -13.10
N HIS A 208 -25.81 -25.82 -13.27
CA HIS A 208 -26.50 -25.70 -14.55
C HIS A 208 -27.69 -24.73 -14.42
N PRO A 209 -28.12 -24.06 -15.50
CA PRO A 209 -29.34 -23.25 -15.47
C PRO A 209 -30.54 -24.09 -15.03
N CYS A 210 -31.38 -23.57 -14.12
CA CYS A 210 -32.57 -24.30 -13.70
C CYS A 210 -33.55 -24.45 -14.87
N ASP A 211 -34.25 -25.57 -14.99
CA ASP A 211 -35.26 -25.79 -16.05
C ASP A 211 -36.57 -26.41 -15.51
N ARG A 212 -36.69 -26.50 -14.17
CA ARG A 212 -37.82 -27.08 -13.46
C ARG A 212 -38.32 -26.13 -12.38
N GLU A 213 -39.64 -26.10 -12.19
CA GLU A 213 -40.24 -25.31 -11.11
C GLU A 213 -40.07 -25.98 -9.75
N TYR A 214 -39.81 -25.17 -8.72
CA TYR A 214 -39.64 -25.63 -7.34
C TYR A 214 -38.55 -26.70 -7.19
N ASP A 215 -37.42 -26.49 -7.86
CA ASP A 215 -36.27 -27.38 -7.77
C ASP A 215 -35.52 -27.14 -6.46
N THR A 216 -35.41 -28.19 -5.64
CA THR A 216 -34.72 -28.14 -4.35
C THR A 216 -33.19 -28.21 -4.49
N ALA A 217 -32.67 -28.49 -5.69
CA ALA A 217 -31.25 -28.46 -5.98
C ALA A 217 -30.75 -27.04 -6.29
N VAL A 218 -31.59 -26.01 -6.11
CA VAL A 218 -31.22 -24.62 -6.39
C VAL A 218 -29.98 -24.18 -5.60
N ALA A 219 -28.94 -23.76 -6.32
CA ALA A 219 -27.70 -23.30 -5.73
C ALA A 219 -27.73 -21.79 -5.44
N GLY A 220 -28.40 -21.02 -6.30
CA GLY A 220 -28.51 -19.57 -6.17
C GLY A 220 -28.67 -18.87 -7.50
N ILE A 221 -28.17 -17.64 -7.58
CA ILE A 221 -28.19 -16.79 -8.77
C ILE A 221 -26.76 -16.40 -9.11
N VAL A 222 -26.37 -16.51 -10.39
CA VAL A 222 -25.06 -16.04 -10.85
C VAL A 222 -24.96 -14.52 -10.68
N SER A 223 -23.96 -14.04 -9.95
CA SER A 223 -23.71 -12.62 -9.71
C SER A 223 -23.14 -11.92 -10.94
N GLY A 224 -23.36 -10.60 -11.06
CA GLY A 224 -22.81 -9.77 -12.15
C GLY A 224 -23.85 -9.02 -12.99
N ALA A 225 -25.09 -9.50 -13.04
CA ALA A 225 -26.14 -8.88 -13.86
C ALA A 225 -26.42 -7.45 -13.40
N GLY A 226 -26.73 -6.55 -14.34
CA GLY A 226 -27.00 -5.14 -14.02
C GLY A 226 -25.79 -4.36 -13.48
N GLY A 227 -24.56 -4.84 -13.71
CA GLY A 227 -23.31 -4.16 -13.37
C GLY A 227 -22.95 -4.18 -11.88
N VAL A 228 -23.68 -4.95 -11.06
CA VAL A 228 -23.26 -5.21 -9.68
C VAL A 228 -22.16 -6.25 -9.66
N ARG A 229 -21.32 -6.22 -8.62
CA ARG A 229 -20.25 -7.20 -8.40
C ARG A 229 -20.33 -7.75 -6.98
N PRO A 230 -19.85 -8.98 -6.75
CA PRO A 230 -19.63 -9.51 -5.40
C PRO A 230 -18.75 -8.59 -4.58
N ALA A 231 -19.11 -8.43 -3.30
CA ALA A 231 -18.27 -7.82 -2.28
C ALA A 231 -17.13 -8.77 -1.89
N ILE A 232 -17.46 -10.06 -1.76
CA ILE A 232 -16.53 -11.14 -1.44
C ILE A 232 -16.84 -12.30 -2.39
N VAL A 233 -15.78 -12.93 -2.90
CA VAL A 233 -15.86 -14.20 -3.62
C VAL A 233 -15.04 -15.22 -2.85
N LEU A 234 -15.67 -16.33 -2.46
CA LEU A 234 -14.96 -17.47 -1.87
C LEU A 234 -14.55 -18.49 -2.93
N ASP A 235 -13.51 -19.24 -2.61
CA ASP A 235 -12.96 -20.35 -3.40
C ASP A 235 -12.75 -20.00 -4.89
N ARG A 236 -12.22 -18.82 -5.20
CA ARG A 236 -12.03 -18.41 -6.59
C ARG A 236 -11.09 -19.38 -7.32
N HIS A 237 -11.60 -20.02 -8.38
CA HIS A 237 -10.85 -20.92 -9.26
C HIS A 237 -11.31 -20.78 -10.73
N ASP A 238 -10.56 -21.36 -11.66
CA ASP A 238 -10.90 -21.36 -13.10
C ASP A 238 -12.15 -22.23 -13.38
N ASN A 239 -12.80 -22.02 -14.53
CA ASN A 239 -14.03 -22.74 -14.94
C ASN A 239 -15.14 -22.69 -13.88
N SER A 240 -15.37 -21.50 -13.33
CA SER A 240 -16.38 -21.26 -12.30
C SER A 240 -17.24 -20.06 -12.63
N ALA A 241 -18.44 -20.03 -12.04
CA ALA A 241 -19.27 -18.84 -11.97
C ALA A 241 -19.45 -18.40 -10.51
N HIS A 242 -19.52 -17.09 -10.27
CA HIS A 242 -19.75 -16.55 -8.94
C HIS A 242 -21.24 -16.63 -8.61
N VAL A 243 -21.65 -17.56 -7.75
CA VAL A 243 -23.05 -17.72 -7.34
C VAL A 243 -23.29 -16.99 -6.04
N ALA A 244 -24.23 -16.05 -6.05
CA ALA A 244 -24.62 -15.32 -4.86
C ALA A 244 -25.39 -16.22 -3.90
N LEU A 245 -24.88 -16.33 -2.67
CA LEU A 245 -25.51 -17.08 -1.58
C LEU A 245 -26.31 -16.16 -0.66
N MET A 246 -25.93 -14.89 -0.60
CA MET A 246 -26.67 -13.84 0.11
C MET A 246 -26.37 -12.45 -0.46
N GLY A 247 -27.28 -11.51 -0.24
CA GLY A 247 -27.13 -10.12 -0.67
C GLY A 247 -28.06 -9.75 -1.81
N LYS A 248 -27.70 -8.73 -2.60
CA LYS A 248 -28.59 -8.16 -3.63
C LYS A 248 -28.04 -8.42 -5.02
N VAL A 249 -28.78 -9.16 -5.83
CA VAL A 249 -28.42 -9.45 -7.23
C VAL A 249 -29.58 -9.15 -8.17
N TRP A 250 -29.27 -9.05 -9.46
CA TRP A 250 -30.28 -9.07 -10.52
C TRP A 250 -30.48 -10.50 -11.00
N CYS A 251 -31.72 -10.91 -11.16
CA CYS A 251 -32.12 -12.27 -11.52
C CYS A 251 -33.01 -12.24 -12.76
N ALA A 252 -32.74 -13.09 -13.73
CA ALA A 252 -33.67 -13.39 -14.81
C ALA A 252 -34.95 -13.97 -14.20
N ALA A 253 -36.10 -13.49 -14.66
CA ALA A 253 -37.39 -13.78 -14.07
C ALA A 253 -38.46 -13.96 -15.13
N ASP A 254 -39.30 -14.96 -14.93
CA ASP A 254 -40.48 -15.24 -15.71
C ASP A 254 -41.73 -14.90 -14.88
N ALA A 255 -42.48 -13.91 -15.35
CA ALA A 255 -43.72 -13.44 -14.76
C ALA A 255 -44.94 -13.76 -15.63
N ASP A 256 -44.83 -14.66 -16.62
CA ASP A 256 -45.94 -15.01 -17.53
C ASP A 256 -47.08 -15.69 -16.77
N ALA A 257 -46.76 -16.60 -15.85
CA ALA A 257 -47.76 -17.27 -15.02
C ALA A 257 -48.30 -16.37 -13.89
N ALA A 258 -47.48 -15.45 -13.40
CA ALA A 258 -47.83 -14.60 -12.27
C ALA A 258 -46.92 -13.36 -12.19
N PRO A 259 -47.49 -12.15 -12.07
CA PRO A 259 -46.71 -10.95 -11.80
C PRO A 259 -45.88 -11.07 -10.52
N ILE A 260 -44.68 -10.52 -10.52
CA ILE A 260 -43.77 -10.42 -9.36
C ILE A 260 -43.89 -9.03 -8.74
N ARG A 261 -44.04 -8.97 -7.42
CA ARG A 261 -44.09 -7.74 -6.62
C ARG A 261 -42.98 -7.74 -5.56
N PRO A 262 -42.49 -6.56 -5.13
CA PRO A 262 -41.55 -6.49 -4.02
C PRO A 262 -42.06 -7.24 -2.78
N GLY A 263 -41.20 -8.06 -2.19
CA GLY A 263 -41.50 -8.91 -1.04
C GLY A 263 -41.96 -10.33 -1.40
N ASP A 264 -42.33 -10.60 -2.65
CA ASP A 264 -42.72 -11.93 -3.09
C ASP A 264 -41.55 -12.91 -2.97
N LEU A 265 -41.84 -14.13 -2.50
CA LEU A 265 -40.89 -15.24 -2.53
C LEU A 265 -40.70 -15.70 -3.98
N LEU A 266 -39.44 -15.98 -4.33
CA LEU A 266 -39.04 -16.45 -5.64
C LEU A 266 -38.48 -17.87 -5.57
N THR A 267 -38.78 -18.67 -6.59
CA THR A 267 -38.31 -20.05 -6.78
C THR A 267 -37.88 -20.27 -8.24
N THR A 268 -37.33 -21.43 -8.58
CA THR A 268 -36.92 -21.77 -9.96
C THR A 268 -38.13 -21.84 -10.90
N SER A 269 -37.91 -21.55 -12.18
CA SER A 269 -38.93 -21.60 -13.24
C SER A 269 -38.68 -22.77 -14.20
N ALA A 270 -39.72 -23.19 -14.92
CA ALA A 270 -39.56 -24.06 -16.10
C ALA A 270 -38.92 -23.32 -17.29
N THR A 271 -38.93 -21.99 -17.28
CA THR A 271 -38.14 -21.20 -18.23
C THR A 271 -36.68 -21.24 -17.81
N THR A 272 -35.84 -21.82 -18.67
CA THR A 272 -34.43 -22.08 -18.38
C THR A 272 -33.71 -20.86 -17.81
N GLY A 273 -33.08 -21.02 -16.65
CA GLY A 273 -32.29 -20.00 -15.96
C GLY A 273 -33.09 -18.87 -15.30
N HIS A 274 -34.42 -18.94 -15.27
CA HIS A 274 -35.27 -17.89 -14.71
C HIS A 274 -35.83 -18.27 -13.34
N CYS A 275 -36.03 -17.28 -12.48
CA CYS A 275 -36.88 -17.42 -11.30
C CYS A 275 -38.35 -17.13 -11.64
N ARG A 276 -39.26 -17.51 -10.76
CA ARG A 276 -40.68 -17.14 -10.80
C ARG A 276 -41.21 -16.87 -9.39
N ARG A 277 -42.36 -16.21 -9.29
CA ARG A 277 -43.08 -16.05 -8.01
C ARG A 277 -43.54 -17.41 -7.48
N VAL A 278 -43.36 -17.64 -6.19
CA VAL A 278 -43.97 -18.77 -5.47
C VAL A 278 -45.50 -18.62 -5.50
N THR A 279 -46.18 -19.59 -6.09
CA THR A 279 -47.64 -19.71 -6.14
C THR A 279 -48.19 -20.92 -5.37
N GLU A 280 -47.32 -21.89 -5.06
CA GLU A 280 -47.61 -23.13 -4.33
C GLU A 280 -46.68 -23.20 -3.10
N PRO A 281 -47.03 -22.53 -1.99
CA PRO A 281 -46.18 -22.42 -0.80
C PRO A 281 -45.72 -23.77 -0.23
N GLU A 282 -46.53 -24.82 -0.39
CA GLU A 282 -46.25 -26.18 0.06
C GLU A 282 -45.07 -26.85 -0.66
N ARG A 283 -44.75 -26.40 -1.89
CA ARG A 283 -43.59 -26.87 -2.68
C ARG A 283 -42.36 -26.00 -2.50
N ALA A 284 -42.49 -24.85 -1.85
CA ALA A 284 -41.43 -23.85 -1.80
C ALA A 284 -40.26 -24.24 -0.87
N PHE A 285 -40.49 -25.08 0.14
CA PHE A 285 -39.46 -25.45 1.10
C PHE A 285 -38.27 -26.14 0.40
N GLY A 286 -37.06 -25.59 0.56
CA GLY A 286 -35.85 -26.04 -0.12
C GLY A 286 -35.65 -25.51 -1.55
N ALA A 287 -36.64 -24.80 -2.12
CA ALA A 287 -36.58 -24.25 -3.47
C ALA A 287 -36.68 -22.72 -3.52
N VAL A 288 -36.65 -22.04 -2.36
CA VAL A 288 -36.69 -20.57 -2.28
C VAL A 288 -35.31 -19.99 -2.57
N ILE A 289 -35.26 -19.07 -3.53
CA ILE A 289 -34.04 -18.33 -3.89
C ILE A 289 -33.90 -17.06 -3.04
N GLY A 290 -35.03 -16.43 -2.71
CA GLY A 290 -35.05 -15.19 -1.94
C GLY A 290 -36.34 -14.41 -2.14
N LYS A 291 -36.26 -13.09 -1.95
CA LYS A 291 -37.39 -12.17 -2.12
C LYS A 291 -37.13 -11.13 -3.21
N ALA A 292 -38.15 -10.84 -4.00
CA ALA A 292 -38.11 -9.75 -4.97
C ALA A 292 -37.95 -8.39 -4.25
N LEU A 293 -37.11 -7.54 -4.79
CA LEU A 293 -36.93 -6.13 -4.41
C LEU A 293 -37.51 -5.17 -5.44
N THR A 294 -37.76 -5.64 -6.66
CA THR A 294 -38.39 -4.88 -7.74
C THR A 294 -39.53 -5.69 -8.37
N PRO A 295 -40.55 -5.03 -8.94
CA PRO A 295 -41.64 -5.72 -9.62
C PRO A 295 -41.25 -6.20 -11.03
N LEU A 296 -42.01 -7.18 -11.55
CA LEU A 296 -42.12 -7.51 -12.97
C LEU A 296 -43.59 -7.85 -13.26
N THR A 297 -44.26 -7.02 -14.07
CA THR A 297 -45.73 -7.10 -14.24
C THR A 297 -46.20 -8.26 -15.12
N GLY A 298 -45.31 -8.85 -15.91
CA GLY A 298 -45.57 -9.94 -16.85
C GLY A 298 -44.38 -10.08 -17.81
N GLY A 299 -44.35 -11.14 -18.62
CA GLY A 299 -43.23 -11.38 -19.53
C GLY A 299 -41.99 -11.90 -18.81
N ARG A 300 -40.88 -11.87 -19.55
CA ARG A 300 -39.55 -12.22 -19.06
C ARG A 300 -38.68 -10.97 -18.97
N GLY A 301 -37.86 -10.90 -17.94
CA GLY A 301 -36.97 -9.76 -17.71
C GLY A 301 -36.11 -9.95 -16.47
N PHE A 302 -35.54 -8.87 -15.96
CA PHE A 302 -34.75 -8.90 -14.72
C PHE A 302 -35.53 -8.32 -13.54
N VAL A 303 -35.44 -9.00 -12.40
CA VAL A 303 -35.87 -8.47 -11.10
C VAL A 303 -34.68 -8.44 -10.17
N ARG A 304 -34.64 -7.44 -9.28
CA ARG A 304 -33.65 -7.40 -8.21
C ARG A 304 -34.12 -8.31 -7.09
N VAL A 305 -33.24 -9.13 -6.55
CA VAL A 305 -33.55 -10.15 -5.54
C VAL A 305 -32.67 -9.93 -4.32
N LEU A 306 -33.27 -9.99 -3.13
CA LEU A 306 -32.55 -10.22 -1.88
C LEU A 306 -32.42 -11.73 -1.71
N VAL A 307 -31.22 -12.25 -1.96
CA VAL A 307 -30.92 -13.68 -1.91
C VAL A 307 -30.92 -14.15 -0.46
N SER A 308 -31.62 -15.26 -0.24
CA SER A 308 -31.62 -15.97 1.03
C SER A 308 -32.00 -17.44 0.76
N THR A 309 -31.10 -18.19 0.13
CA THR A 309 -31.31 -19.61 -0.13
C THR A 309 -31.39 -20.36 1.20
N ARG A 310 -32.42 -21.17 1.37
CA ARG A 310 -32.68 -21.96 2.59
C ARG A 310 -33.34 -23.28 2.25
#